data_AF-R7BR97-F1
#
_entry.id   AF-R7BR97-F1
#
_cell.length_a   1.000
_cell.length_b   1.000
_cell.length_c   1.000
_cell.angle_alpha   90.00
_cell.angle_beta   90.00
_cell.angle_gamma   90.00
#
_symmetry.space_group_name_H-M   'P 1'
#
loop_
_entity.id
_entity.type
_entity.pdbx_description
1 polymer ?
#
loop_
_entity_poly.entity_id
_entity_poly.type
_entity_poly.pdbx_seq_one_letter_code
_entity_poly.pdbx_strand_id
1 'polypeptide(L)'
;MVLSPEGLFWGLMSAVAFALYTLLPGKLMLRYGSIPIVASALLVGGIVFSLILQSWTTIPHIAPEGFIVLFVGLVFMGTVVGFTLYFQAVQDIGAAKTSLIASVETVSATVFAVVWLGTSFTWIDIVGFVCIMATVFILAKPSDTIKRKSANKGS
;
A
#
# COMPACT_ATOMS: atom_id res chain seq x y z
N MET A 1 10.98 -3.84 30.24
CA MET A 1 10.21 -3.03 29.27
C MET A 1 8.73 -3.34 29.52
N VAL A 2 8.10 -2.59 30.42
CA VAL A 2 6.70 -2.83 30.81
C VAL A 2 5.83 -2.26 29.71
N LEU A 3 5.03 -3.14 29.08
CA LEU A 3 4.02 -2.75 28.10
C LEU A 3 3.07 -1.75 28.78
N SER A 4 3.04 -0.50 28.31
CA SER A 4 2.09 0.48 28.87
C SER A 4 0.67 0.01 28.56
N PRO A 5 -0.31 0.20 29.45
CA PRO A 5 -1.72 -0.11 29.18
C PRO A 5 -2.21 0.56 27.89
N GLU A 6 -1.69 1.75 27.59
CA GLU A 6 -1.94 2.50 26.37
C GLU A 6 -1.38 1.78 25.13
N GLY A 7 -0.16 1.24 25.20
CA GLY A 7 0.45 0.49 24.10
C GLY A 7 -0.31 -0.80 23.80
N LEU A 8 -0.82 -1.48 24.83
CA LEU A 8 -1.68 -2.65 24.64
C LEU A 8 -3.04 -2.26 24.03
N PHE A 9 -3.64 -1.16 24.48
CA PHE A 9 -4.90 -0.65 23.95
C PHE A 9 -4.79 -0.29 22.47
N TRP A 10 -3.80 0.54 22.11
CA TRP A 10 -3.56 0.92 20.72
C TRP A 10 -3.14 -0.29 19.87
N GLY A 11 -2.33 -1.21 20.39
CA GLY A 11 -1.95 -2.44 19.70
C GLY A 11 -3.15 -3.34 19.39
N LEU A 12 -4.07 -3.51 20.34
CA LEU A 12 -5.30 -4.28 20.13
C LEU A 12 -6.23 -3.59 19.13
N MET A 13 -6.39 -2.26 19.24
CA MET A 13 -7.15 -1.46 18.28
C MET A 13 -6.58 -1.58 16.86
N SER A 14 -5.25 -1.55 16.70
CA SER A 14 -4.59 -1.78 15.40
C SER A 14 -4.83 -3.19 14.87
N ALA A 15 -4.80 -4.22 15.72
CA ALA A 15 -5.08 -5.59 15.29
C ALA A 15 -6.54 -5.76 14.82
N VAL A 16 -7.50 -5.17 15.54
CA VAL A 16 -8.91 -5.16 15.13
C VAL A 16 -9.10 -4.38 13.83
N ALA A 17 -8.50 -3.20 13.71
CA ALA A 17 -8.53 -2.40 12.49
C ALA A 17 -7.93 -3.16 11.31
N PHE A 18 -6.82 -3.88 11.50
CA PHE A 18 -6.17 -4.70 10.49
C PHE A 18 -7.08 -5.87 10.06
N ALA A 19 -7.74 -6.54 11.01
CA ALA A 19 -8.71 -7.60 10.71
C ALA A 19 -9.90 -7.06 9.90
N LEU A 20 -10.45 -5.91 10.29
CA LEU A 20 -11.53 -5.25 9.55
C LEU A 20 -11.07 -4.82 8.15
N TYR A 21 -9.91 -4.18 8.03
CA TYR A 21 -9.29 -3.81 6.76
C TYR A 21 -9.03 -5.02 5.85
N THR A 22 -8.74 -6.18 6.40
CA THR A 22 -8.53 -7.40 5.59
C THR A 22 -9.85 -8.04 5.17
N LEU A 23 -10.84 -8.09 6.07
CA LEU A 23 -12.09 -8.85 5.87
C LEU A 23 -13.17 -8.08 5.10
N LEU A 24 -13.29 -6.76 5.32
CA LEU A 24 -14.33 -5.94 4.68
C LEU A 24 -14.12 -5.80 3.16
N PRO A 25 -12.97 -5.30 2.66
CA PRO A 25 -12.78 -5.12 1.23
C PRO A 25 -12.71 -6.46 0.52
N GLY A 26 -12.20 -7.55 1.14
CA GLY A 26 -12.21 -8.88 0.51
C GLY A 26 -13.60 -9.33 0.06
N LYS A 27 -14.63 -9.15 0.90
CA LYS A 27 -16.02 -9.49 0.53
C LYS A 27 -16.62 -8.52 -0.49
N LEU A 28 -16.28 -7.24 -0.38
CA LEU A 28 -16.78 -6.20 -1.29
C LEU A 28 -16.16 -6.36 -2.70
N MET A 29 -14.85 -6.61 -2.79
CA MET A 29 -14.07 -6.75 -4.02
C MET A 29 -14.53 -7.94 -4.85
N LEU A 30 -14.99 -9.01 -4.20
CA LEU A 30 -15.59 -10.17 -4.86
C LEU A 30 -16.95 -9.86 -5.53
N ARG A 31 -17.68 -8.84 -5.05
CA ARG A 31 -19.03 -8.50 -5.53
C ARG A 31 -19.04 -7.36 -6.55
N TYR A 32 -18.16 -6.37 -6.40
CA TYR A 32 -18.14 -5.15 -7.24
C TYR A 32 -16.85 -4.99 -8.07
N GLY A 33 -15.88 -5.90 -7.93
CA GLY A 33 -14.56 -5.80 -8.55
C GLY A 33 -13.61 -4.90 -7.76
N SER A 34 -12.31 -5.19 -7.85
CA SER A 34 -11.27 -4.53 -7.05
C SER A 34 -11.13 -3.02 -7.33
N ILE A 35 -11.30 -2.62 -8.59
CA ILE A 35 -11.02 -1.25 -9.06
C ILE A 35 -11.99 -0.21 -8.45
N PRO A 36 -13.32 -0.33 -8.58
CA PRO A 36 -14.25 0.68 -8.06
C PRO A 36 -14.23 0.81 -6.53
N ILE A 37 -13.91 -0.26 -5.80
CA ILE A 37 -13.81 -0.23 -4.34
C ILE A 37 -12.55 0.50 -3.89
N VAL A 38 -11.41 0.25 -4.55
CA VAL A 38 -10.17 0.96 -4.22
C VAL A 38 -10.28 2.44 -4.59
N ALA A 39 -10.87 2.77 -5.74
CA ALA A 39 -11.07 4.16 -6.16
C ALA A 39 -12.00 4.94 -5.21
N SER A 40 -13.13 4.35 -4.81
CA SER A 40 -14.04 4.98 -3.83
C SER A 40 -13.42 5.09 -2.44
N ALA A 41 -12.65 4.09 -1.99
CA ALA A 41 -11.92 4.14 -0.73
C ALA A 41 -10.85 5.26 -0.73
N LEU A 42 -10.10 5.43 -1.81
CA LEU A 42 -9.15 6.53 -1.96
C LEU A 42 -9.84 7.90 -1.95
N LEU A 43 -10.99 8.02 -2.61
CA LEU A 43 -11.75 9.27 -2.67
C LEU A 43 -12.29 9.65 -1.29
N VAL A 44 -12.96 8.72 -0.60
CA VAL A 44 -13.46 8.94 0.76
C VAL A 44 -12.30 9.18 1.73
N GLY A 45 -11.23 8.41 1.63
CA GLY A 45 -10.02 8.57 2.44
C GLY A 45 -9.41 9.96 2.30
N GLY A 46 -9.25 10.44 1.06
CA GLY A 46 -8.74 11.79 0.77
C GLY A 46 -9.63 12.90 1.34
N ILE A 47 -10.95 12.78 1.21
CA ILE A 47 -11.89 13.74 1.79
C ILE A 47 -11.79 13.76 3.32
N VAL A 48 -11.88 12.59 3.95
CA VAL A 48 -11.83 12.48 5.42
C VAL A 48 -10.50 13.01 5.96
N PHE A 49 -9.37 12.66 5.34
CA PHE A 49 -8.07 13.19 5.73
C PHE A 49 -7.98 14.70 5.53
N SER A 50 -8.49 15.24 4.42
CA SER A 50 -8.52 16.69 4.17
C SER A 50 -9.32 17.43 5.24
N LEU A 51 -10.47 16.87 5.66
CA LEU A 51 -11.30 17.42 6.73
C LEU A 51 -10.62 17.37 8.11
N ILE A 52 -9.94 16.27 8.45
CA ILE A 52 -9.28 16.08 9.75
C ILE A 52 -8.01 16.93 9.85
N LEU A 53 -7.15 16.87 8.84
CA LEU A 53 -5.89 17.60 8.82
C LEU A 53 -6.08 19.09 8.57
N GLN A 54 -7.28 19.49 8.10
CA GLN A 54 -7.60 20.87 7.71
C GLN A 54 -6.45 21.48 6.89
N SER A 55 -6.07 20.81 5.79
CA SER A 55 -4.91 21.22 5.00
C SER A 55 -4.98 22.66 4.44
N TRP A 56 -6.14 23.31 4.57
CA TRP A 56 -6.36 24.72 4.22
C TRP A 56 -6.03 25.73 5.34
N THR A 57 -5.87 25.33 6.61
CA THR A 57 -5.57 26.25 7.72
C THR A 57 -4.08 26.40 7.98
N THR A 58 -3.28 25.38 7.66
CA THR A 58 -1.83 25.38 7.87
C THR A 58 -1.13 25.32 6.53
N ILE A 59 -1.00 26.48 5.87
CA ILE A 59 -0.20 26.61 4.65
C ILE A 59 1.26 26.73 5.09
N PRO A 60 2.11 25.72 4.84
CA PRO A 60 3.51 25.82 5.19
C PRO A 60 4.15 26.95 4.38
N HIS A 61 5.08 27.70 4.98
CA HIS A 61 5.83 28.75 4.28
C HIS A 61 6.86 28.10 3.35
N ILE A 62 6.38 27.56 2.23
CA ILE A 62 7.20 27.03 1.14
C ILE A 62 7.28 28.11 0.06
N ALA A 63 8.48 28.32 -0.50
CA ALA A 63 8.64 29.19 -1.65
C ALA A 63 7.69 28.73 -2.79
N PRO A 64 7.11 29.66 -3.58
CA PRO A 64 6.16 29.32 -4.65
C PRO A 64 6.72 28.27 -5.63
N GLU A 65 8.01 28.33 -5.95
CA GLU A 65 8.70 27.31 -6.75
C GLU A 65 8.70 25.92 -6.11
N GLY A 66 8.96 25.81 -4.80
CA GLY A 66 8.96 24.54 -4.08
C GLY A 66 7.56 23.94 -3.96
N PHE A 67 6.54 24.78 -3.81
CA PHE A 67 5.14 24.33 -3.80
C PHE A 67 4.72 23.75 -5.15
N ILE A 68 5.11 24.39 -6.27
CA ILE A 68 4.79 23.90 -7.61
C ILE A 68 5.46 22.54 -7.88
N VAL A 69 6.74 22.38 -7.52
CA VAL A 69 7.44 21.10 -7.70
C VAL A 69 6.81 19.99 -6.86
N LEU A 70 6.46 20.26 -5.60
CA LEU A 70 5.78 19.29 -4.75
C LEU A 70 4.38 18.95 -5.27
N PHE A 71 3.58 19.94 -5.65
CA PHE A 71 2.22 19.73 -6.10
C PHE A 71 2.20 18.98 -7.45
N VAL A 72 2.98 19.43 -8.43
CA VAL A 72 2.99 18.81 -9.76
C VAL A 72 3.74 17.48 -9.74
N GLY A 73 4.90 17.42 -9.11
CA GLY A 73 5.73 16.21 -9.07
C GLY A 73 5.14 15.10 -8.20
N LEU A 74 4.76 15.42 -6.96
CA LEU A 74 4.28 14.38 -6.02
C LEU A 74 2.81 14.05 -6.25
N VAL A 75 1.94 15.07 -6.32
CA VAL A 75 0.48 14.82 -6.40
C VAL A 75 0.06 14.46 -7.81
N PHE A 76 0.45 15.26 -8.80
CA PHE A 76 0.00 15.00 -10.16
C PHE A 76 0.71 13.79 -10.76
N MET A 77 2.05 13.80 -10.75
CA MET A 77 2.83 12.74 -11.38
C MET A 77 2.90 11.47 -10.51
N GLY A 78 3.10 11.60 -9.19
CA GLY A 78 3.15 10.45 -8.28
C GLY A 78 1.78 9.79 -8.06
N THR A 79 0.75 10.59 -7.76
CA THR A 79 -0.58 10.05 -7.39
C THR A 79 -1.49 9.84 -8.60
N VAL A 80 -1.77 10.89 -9.38
CA VAL A 80 -2.77 10.79 -10.47
C VAL A 80 -2.25 9.91 -11.60
N VAL A 81 -1.05 10.18 -12.11
CA VAL A 81 -0.46 9.39 -13.20
C VAL A 81 -0.09 7.99 -12.70
N GLY A 82 0.54 7.88 -11.54
CA GLY A 82 0.90 6.59 -10.94
C GLY A 82 -0.30 5.66 -10.73
N PHE A 83 -1.39 6.15 -10.13
CA PHE A 83 -2.60 5.33 -9.95
C PHE A 83 -3.33 5.03 -11.27
N THR A 84 -3.34 5.97 -12.22
CA THR A 84 -3.94 5.71 -13.53
C THR A 84 -3.20 4.59 -14.25
N LEU A 85 -1.87 4.63 -14.27
CA LEU A 85 -1.03 3.57 -14.85
C LEU A 85 -1.20 2.25 -14.09
N TYR A 86 -1.29 2.28 -12.77
CA TYR A 86 -1.54 1.08 -11.98
C TYR A 86 -2.89 0.44 -12.35
N PHE A 87 -3.97 1.22 -12.41
CA PHE A 87 -5.28 0.68 -12.80
C PHE A 87 -5.32 0.20 -14.24
N GLN A 88 -4.65 0.92 -15.16
CA GLN A 88 -4.48 0.48 -16.54
C GLN A 88 -3.75 -0.87 -16.60
N ALA A 89 -2.63 -1.01 -15.88
CA ALA A 89 -1.90 -2.27 -15.78
C ALA A 89 -2.76 -3.38 -15.18
N VAL A 90 -3.57 -3.11 -14.15
CA VAL A 90 -4.53 -4.09 -13.59
C VAL A 90 -5.54 -4.55 -14.65
N GLN A 91 -6.00 -3.67 -15.54
CA GLN A 91 -6.91 -4.03 -16.62
C GLN A 91 -6.23 -4.83 -17.74
N ASP A 92 -4.99 -4.48 -18.10
CA ASP A 92 -4.28 -5.08 -19.22
C ASP A 92 -3.68 -6.46 -18.91
N ILE A 93 -3.00 -6.59 -17.76
CA ILE A 93 -2.24 -7.81 -17.39
C ILE A 93 -2.82 -8.56 -16.19
N GLY A 94 -3.86 -8.02 -15.55
CA GLY A 94 -4.54 -8.59 -14.40
C GLY A 94 -3.86 -8.29 -13.06
N ALA A 95 -4.66 -8.18 -12.00
CA ALA A 95 -4.22 -7.73 -10.66
C ALA A 95 -3.01 -8.50 -10.08
N ALA A 96 -2.90 -9.81 -10.35
CA ALA A 96 -1.79 -10.62 -9.84
C ALA A 96 -0.45 -10.23 -10.49
N LYS A 97 -0.43 -9.98 -11.81
CA LYS A 97 0.80 -9.59 -12.53
C LYS A 97 1.19 -8.15 -12.21
N THR A 98 0.23 -7.24 -12.11
CA THR A 98 0.48 -5.86 -11.69
C THR A 98 1.08 -5.78 -10.29
N SER A 99 0.57 -6.59 -9.35
CA SER A 99 1.12 -6.66 -7.98
C SER A 99 2.57 -7.14 -7.95
N LEU A 100 2.95 -8.08 -8.83
CA LEU A 100 4.34 -8.51 -8.97
C LEU A 100 5.25 -7.37 -9.46
N ILE A 101 4.81 -6.62 -10.47
CA ILE A 101 5.56 -5.45 -10.97
C ILE A 101 5.71 -4.39 -9.87
N ALA A 102 4.63 -4.08 -9.15
CA ALA A 102 4.66 -3.13 -8.03
C ALA A 102 5.59 -3.59 -6.89
N SER A 103 5.66 -4.90 -6.63
CA SER A 103 6.60 -5.48 -5.67
C SER A 103 8.04 -5.27 -6.14
N VAL A 104 8.35 -5.51 -7.41
CA VAL A 104 9.68 -5.27 -8.00
C VAL A 104 10.07 -3.79 -7.94
N GLU A 105 9.11 -2.89 -8.16
CA GLU A 105 9.31 -1.45 -7.98
C GLU A 105 9.71 -1.12 -6.53
N THR A 106 9.00 -1.68 -5.54
CA THR A 106 9.30 -1.48 -4.10
C THR A 106 10.71 -1.96 -3.75
N VAL A 107 11.13 -3.10 -4.30
CA VAL A 107 12.50 -3.61 -4.13
C VAL A 107 13.51 -2.65 -4.75
N SER A 108 13.25 -2.20 -5.97
CA SER A 108 14.14 -1.27 -6.69
C SER A 108 14.25 0.06 -5.95
N ALA A 109 13.15 0.61 -5.45
CA ALA A 109 13.13 1.82 -4.63
C ALA A 109 13.96 1.65 -3.35
N THR A 110 13.87 0.49 -2.70
CA THR A 110 14.68 0.21 -1.50
C THR A 110 16.16 0.11 -1.83
N VAL A 111 16.52 -0.56 -2.93
CA VAL A 111 17.91 -0.63 -3.41
C VAL A 111 18.44 0.75 -3.79
N PHE A 112 17.64 1.56 -4.49
CA PHE A 112 17.99 2.95 -4.79
C PHE A 112 18.18 3.77 -3.52
N ALA A 113 17.33 3.60 -2.49
CA ALA A 113 17.50 4.29 -1.22
C ALA A 113 18.85 3.92 -0.57
N VAL A 114 19.22 2.64 -0.54
CA VAL A 114 20.49 2.18 0.04
C VAL A 114 21.69 2.71 -0.75
N VAL A 115 21.67 2.56 -2.08
CA VAL A 115 22.82 2.83 -2.95
C VAL A 115 22.99 4.33 -3.21
N TRP A 116 21.88 5.05 -3.42
CA TRP A 116 21.90 6.44 -3.83
C TRP A 116 21.78 7.42 -2.65
N LEU A 117 20.92 7.12 -1.68
CA LEU A 117 20.69 8.00 -0.53
C LEU A 117 21.72 7.77 0.60
N GLY A 118 22.50 6.68 0.51
CA GLY A 118 23.54 6.36 1.49
C GLY A 118 22.98 6.04 2.88
N THR A 119 21.71 5.64 2.97
CA THR A 119 21.07 5.27 4.24
C THR A 119 21.87 4.13 4.87
N SER A 120 22.44 4.37 6.06
CA SER A 120 23.27 3.38 6.74
C SER A 120 22.38 2.29 7.34
N PHE A 121 22.40 1.09 6.74
CA PHE A 121 21.72 -0.08 7.29
C PHE A 121 22.60 -0.74 8.33
N THR A 122 22.09 -0.87 9.55
CA THR A 122 22.71 -1.64 10.63
C THR A 122 22.56 -3.14 10.33
N TRP A 123 23.35 -4.00 10.96
CA TRP A 123 23.24 -5.46 10.77
C TRP A 123 21.82 -6.01 11.02
N ILE A 124 21.10 -5.42 11.98
CA ILE A 124 19.70 -5.74 12.28
C ILE A 124 18.76 -5.41 11.10
N ASP A 125 19.04 -4.32 10.38
CA ASP A 125 18.19 -3.84 9.30
C ASP A 125 18.34 -4.72 8.06
N ILE A 126 19.53 -5.29 7.82
CA ILE A 126 19.77 -6.26 6.75
C ILE A 126 18.98 -7.55 7.00
N VAL A 127 19.01 -8.08 8.23
CA VAL A 127 18.24 -9.28 8.60
C VAL A 127 16.74 -9.01 8.50
N GLY A 128 16.29 -7.84 8.98
CA GLY A 128 14.90 -7.40 8.84
C GLY A 128 14.48 -7.31 7.37
N PHE A 129 15.31 -6.71 6.52
CA PHE A 129 15.05 -6.59 5.09
C PHE A 129 14.92 -7.95 4.42
N VAL A 130 15.81 -8.91 4.70
CA VAL A 130 15.73 -10.28 4.16
C VAL A 130 14.42 -10.97 4.58
N CYS A 131 14.00 -10.82 5.85
CA CYS A 131 12.73 -11.38 6.33
C CYS A 131 11.50 -10.76 5.66
N ILE A 132 11.48 -9.44 5.48
CA ILE A 132 10.38 -8.74 4.79
C ILE A 132 10.33 -9.19 3.33
N MET A 133 11.47 -9.22 2.64
CA MET A 133 11.58 -9.67 1.26
C MET A 133 11.09 -11.11 1.09
N ALA A 134 11.51 -12.03 1.97
CA ALA A 134 11.04 -13.41 1.95
C ALA A 134 9.51 -13.49 2.08
N THR A 135 8.92 -12.69 2.98
CA THR A 135 7.46 -12.63 3.17
C THR A 135 6.76 -12.11 1.92
N VAL A 136 7.27 -11.05 1.30
CA VAL A 136 6.73 -10.48 0.06
C VAL A 136 6.78 -11.51 -1.07
N PHE A 137 7.89 -12.22 -1.27
CA PHE A 137 7.99 -13.26 -2.31
C PHE A 137 7.02 -14.43 -2.07
N ILE A 138 6.84 -14.85 -0.82
CA ILE A 138 5.88 -15.90 -0.46
C ILE A 138 4.44 -15.45 -0.75
N LEU A 139 4.10 -14.21 -0.41
CA LEU A 139 2.76 -13.66 -0.59
C LEU A 139 2.43 -13.32 -2.05
N ALA A 140 3.43 -12.84 -2.81
CA ALA A 140 3.30 -12.49 -4.21
C ALA A 140 3.16 -13.71 -5.13
N LYS A 141 3.51 -14.92 -4.65
CA LYS A 141 3.21 -16.16 -5.36
C LYS A 141 1.68 -16.33 -5.42
N PRO A 142 1.07 -16.43 -6.61
CA PRO A 142 -0.35 -16.68 -6.72
C PRO A 142 -0.66 -18.00 -6.00
N SER A 143 -1.52 -17.94 -4.98
CA SER A 143 -2.00 -19.14 -4.32
C SER A 143 -2.98 -19.84 -5.26
N ASP A 144 -2.46 -20.61 -6.20
CA ASP A 144 -3.20 -21.60 -7.01
C ASP A 144 -3.89 -22.68 -6.13
N THR A 145 -3.71 -22.62 -4.81
CA THR A 145 -4.30 -23.54 -3.84
C THR A 145 -5.82 -23.38 -3.72
N ILE A 146 -6.41 -22.20 -3.99
CA ILE A 146 -7.88 -22.02 -3.85
C ILE A 146 -8.64 -22.55 -5.07
N LYS A 147 -8.02 -22.61 -6.26
CA LYS A 147 -8.69 -23.13 -7.47
C LYS A 147 -8.97 -24.64 -7.41
N ARG A 148 -8.30 -25.37 -6.53
CA ARG A 148 -8.47 -26.83 -6.37
C ARG A 148 -9.67 -27.26 -5.52
N LYS A 149 -10.24 -26.37 -4.68
CA LYS A 149 -11.36 -26.76 -3.79
C LYS A 149 -12.76 -26.67 -4.40
N SER A 150 -12.92 -25.97 -5.52
CA SER A 150 -14.20 -25.90 -6.25
C SER A 150 -14.38 -27.04 -7.26
N ALA A 151 -13.27 -27.53 -7.85
CA ALA A 151 -13.31 -28.62 -8.83
C ALA A 151 -13.57 -30.02 -8.24
N ASN A 152 -13.46 -30.19 -6.91
CA ASN A 152 -13.66 -31.49 -6.24
C ASN A 152 -14.98 -31.58 -5.46
N LYS A 153 -15.91 -30.65 -5.65
CA LYS A 153 -17.24 -30.68 -5.02
C LYS A 153 -18.40 -30.85 -6.01
N GLY A 154 -18.07 -31.26 -7.24
CA GLY A 154 -19.00 -31.48 -8.34
C GLY A 154 -18.79 -32.82 -9.07
N SER A 155 -18.23 -33.81 -8.39
CA SER A 155 -18.25 -35.21 -8.83
C SER A 155 -18.94 -36.08 -7.78
#